data_AF-A0A8H8CJH0-F1
#
_entry.id   AF-A0A8H8CJH0-F1
#
_cell.length_a   1.000
_cell.length_b   1.000
_cell.length_c   1.000
_cell.angle_alpha   90.00
_cell.angle_beta   90.00
_cell.angle_gamma   90.00
#
_symmetry.space_group_name_H-M   'P 1'
#
loop_
_entity.id
_entity.type
_entity.pdbx_description
1 polymer ?
#
loop_
_entity_poly.entity_id
_entity_poly.type
_entity_poly.pdbx_seq_one_letter_code
_entity_poly.pdbx_strand_id
1 'polypeptide(L)'
;MSDYPPFPHDDSFPVQELLVVDYKLLKEGDEEQANILWEAATKFGRLDPSLKNHEADDFVEPMFKMGRETLALPFEEKMKYWQGNKGGSCGYKAAGATYVDADGSTDISEFINVSKDDAMAYPSIAQRVYPPTVNEFMTGTIRPFIQTCVAENRVLLDVFNDKLGLPKGTLADLHDHTKRCLSESRCIKVPAAPKDTKIALGRHTDVGSISYLTNRLGGLQVQLPGNGGEWKYVKASVSTPHS
;
A
#
# COMPACT_ATOMS: atom_id res chain seq x y z
N MET A 1 -16.71 3.28 18.43
CA MET A 1 -15.56 2.63 19.12
C MET A 1 -14.93 1.70 18.10
N SER A 2 -13.60 1.68 17.99
CA SER A 2 -12.90 0.85 17.00
C SER A 2 -13.10 -0.64 17.32
N ASP A 3 -13.43 -1.46 16.33
CA ASP A 3 -13.51 -2.93 16.46
C ASP A 3 -12.12 -3.61 16.56
N TYR A 4 -11.05 -2.81 16.57
CA TYR A 4 -9.67 -3.26 16.62
C TYR A 4 -9.07 -3.12 18.03
N PRO A 5 -8.18 -4.05 18.45
CA PRO A 5 -7.47 -3.92 19.71
C PRO A 5 -6.65 -2.61 19.74
N PRO A 6 -6.50 -1.98 20.91
CA PRO A 6 -5.70 -0.77 21.02
C PRO A 6 -4.24 -1.07 20.67
N PHE A 7 -3.56 -0.08 20.07
CA PHE A 7 -2.11 -0.17 19.85
C PHE A 7 -1.39 -0.31 21.20
N PRO A 8 -0.34 -1.16 21.33
CA PRO A 8 0.39 -1.31 22.58
C PRO A 8 0.91 0.04 23.11
N HIS A 9 0.71 0.31 24.40
CA HIS A 9 1.05 1.57 25.06
C HIS A 9 2.30 1.48 25.96
N ASP A 10 3.06 0.38 25.87
CA ASP A 10 4.27 0.19 26.67
C ASP A 10 5.46 0.94 26.04
N ASP A 11 6.19 1.69 26.86
CA ASP A 11 7.39 2.46 26.49
C ASP A 11 8.52 1.59 25.91
N SER A 12 8.43 0.26 26.08
CA SER A 12 9.33 -0.71 25.46
C SER A 12 9.17 -0.84 23.93
N PHE A 13 8.11 -0.28 23.35
CA PHE A 13 7.86 -0.31 21.90
C PHE A 13 8.38 0.97 21.22
N PRO A 14 9.48 0.92 20.44
CA PRO A 14 9.95 2.08 19.72
C PRO A 14 8.97 2.42 18.59
N VAL A 15 8.23 3.52 18.73
CA VAL A 15 7.28 4.01 17.71
C VAL A 15 7.93 5.12 16.89
N GLN A 16 7.68 5.11 15.59
CA GLN A 16 8.09 6.19 14.70
C GLN A 16 6.98 7.25 14.61
N GLU A 17 7.31 8.50 14.94
CA GLU A 17 6.45 9.64 14.64
C GLU A 17 6.50 9.95 13.14
N LEU A 18 5.32 10.00 12.50
CA LEU A 18 5.18 10.35 11.10
C LEU A 18 4.81 11.83 10.98
N LEU A 19 5.42 12.51 10.01
CA LEU A 19 4.92 13.81 9.57
C LEU A 19 3.56 13.60 8.89
N VAL A 20 2.63 14.53 9.12
CA VAL A 20 1.27 14.45 8.58
C VAL A 20 1.09 15.53 7.53
N VAL A 21 0.70 15.13 6.32
CA VAL A 21 0.40 16.01 5.19
C VAL A 21 -1.11 16.07 4.99
N ASP A 22 -1.66 17.26 4.99
CA ASP A 22 -3.05 17.50 4.59
C ASP A 22 -3.15 17.51 3.06
N TYR A 23 -3.67 16.43 2.49
CA TYR A 23 -3.71 16.26 1.04
C TYR A 23 -4.59 17.32 0.36
N LYS A 24 -5.69 17.74 1.00
CA LYS A 24 -6.59 18.74 0.42
C LYS A 24 -5.88 20.08 0.26
N LEU A 25 -5.20 20.53 1.31
CA LEU A 25 -4.40 21.77 1.25
C LEU A 25 -3.24 21.64 0.26
N LEU A 26 -2.57 20.49 0.22
CA LEU A 26 -1.52 20.22 -0.75
C LEU A 26 -2.03 20.33 -2.20
N LYS A 27 -3.20 19.76 -2.49
CA LYS A 27 -3.86 19.83 -3.81
C LYS A 27 -4.26 21.26 -4.19
N GLU A 28 -4.53 22.11 -3.20
CA GLU A 28 -4.81 23.54 -3.38
C GLU A 28 -3.53 24.38 -3.56
N GLY A 29 -2.34 23.77 -3.49
CA GLY A 29 -1.04 24.43 -3.71
C GLY A 29 -0.42 25.02 -2.44
N ASP A 30 -0.82 24.56 -1.26
CA ASP A 30 -0.25 25.02 0.00
C ASP A 30 1.25 24.69 0.12
N GLU A 31 2.08 25.73 0.24
CA GLU A 31 3.53 25.60 0.28
C GLU A 31 4.02 24.92 1.56
N GLU A 32 3.32 25.08 2.68
CA GLU A 32 3.68 24.44 3.95
C GLU A 32 3.51 22.92 3.84
N GLN A 33 2.38 22.44 3.32
CA GLN A 33 2.16 21.02 3.08
C GLN A 33 3.19 20.46 2.08
N ALA A 34 3.54 21.22 1.04
CA ALA A 34 4.59 20.81 0.09
C ALA A 34 5.97 20.69 0.76
N ASN A 35 6.29 21.58 1.71
CA ASN A 35 7.52 21.50 2.50
C ASN A 35 7.51 20.31 3.47
N ILE A 36 6.38 20.02 4.13
CA ILE A 36 6.23 18.86 5.01
C ILE A 36 6.42 17.55 4.22
N LEU A 37 5.79 17.46 3.03
CA LEU A 37 5.96 16.31 2.13
C LEU A 37 7.44 16.14 1.73
N TRP A 38 8.11 17.23 1.37
CA TRP A 38 9.52 17.22 1.01
C TRP A 38 10.43 16.80 2.19
N GLU A 39 10.19 17.34 3.38
CA GLU A 39 10.94 16.98 4.58
C GLU A 39 10.77 15.50 4.92
N ALA A 40 9.54 14.98 4.86
CA ALA A 40 9.25 13.56 5.09
C ALA A 40 10.05 12.67 4.12
N ALA A 41 10.00 12.99 2.82
CA ALA A 41 10.67 12.23 1.78
C ALA A 41 12.22 12.27 1.88
N THR A 42 12.80 13.40 2.32
CA THR A 42 14.26 13.61 2.26
C THR A 42 14.99 13.31 3.56
N LYS A 43 14.42 13.68 4.72
CA LYS A 43 15.13 13.61 6.02
C LYS A 43 15.37 12.19 6.49
N PHE A 44 14.53 11.26 6.04
CA PHE A 44 14.50 9.91 6.55
C PHE A 44 14.75 8.86 5.47
N GLY A 45 15.12 9.24 4.25
CA GLY A 45 15.45 8.38 3.10
C GLY A 45 14.40 7.32 2.70
N ARG A 46 13.30 7.20 3.46
CA ARG A 46 12.26 6.15 3.45
C ARG A 46 11.01 6.52 4.27
N LEU A 47 10.87 7.73 4.82
CA LEU A 47 9.69 8.02 5.66
C LEU A 47 8.51 8.43 4.78
N ASP A 48 7.46 7.62 4.85
CA ASP A 48 6.16 7.89 4.28
C ASP A 48 5.43 8.89 5.20
N PRO A 49 5.11 10.13 4.75
CA PRO A 49 4.22 10.97 5.52
C PRO A 49 2.86 10.29 5.64
N SER A 50 2.19 10.47 6.77
CA SER A 50 0.77 10.13 6.85
C SER A 50 0.00 11.16 6.03
N LEU A 51 -0.76 10.73 5.04
CA LEU A 51 -1.72 11.61 4.36
C LEU A 51 -3.03 11.62 5.15
N LYS A 52 -3.64 12.79 5.28
CA LYS A 52 -5.03 12.96 5.76
C LYS A 52 -5.84 13.74 4.73
N ASN A 53 -7.17 13.66 4.83
CA ASN A 53 -8.11 14.35 3.93
C ASN A 53 -7.87 14.02 2.45
N HIS A 54 -7.44 12.78 2.17
CA HIS A 54 -7.25 12.27 0.82
C HIS A 54 -8.49 11.44 0.42
N GLU A 55 -8.88 11.55 -0.85
CA GLU A 55 -10.09 10.97 -1.42
C GLU A 55 -10.01 9.44 -1.49
N ALA A 56 -8.79 8.86 -1.53
CA ALA A 56 -8.64 7.40 -1.55
C ALA A 56 -9.11 6.71 -0.25
N ASP A 57 -9.22 7.44 0.87
CA ASP A 57 -9.64 6.89 2.17
C ASP A 57 -11.08 6.32 2.12
N ASP A 58 -11.95 6.90 1.28
CA ASP A 58 -13.35 6.47 1.09
C ASP A 58 -13.47 5.02 0.60
N PHE A 59 -12.43 4.52 -0.07
CA PHE A 59 -12.41 3.16 -0.62
C PHE A 59 -11.65 2.16 0.23
N VAL A 60 -11.03 2.58 1.35
CA VAL A 60 -10.17 1.72 2.17
C VAL A 60 -10.96 0.58 2.80
N GLU A 61 -12.10 0.85 3.44
CA GLU A 61 -12.94 -0.22 4.02
C GLU A 61 -13.56 -1.14 2.95
N PRO A 62 -14.10 -0.62 1.83
CA PRO A 62 -14.50 -1.47 0.70
C PRO A 62 -13.36 -2.36 0.17
N MET A 63 -12.14 -1.84 0.04
CA MET A 63 -10.96 -2.62 -0.37
C MET A 63 -10.63 -3.71 0.66
N PHE A 64 -10.70 -3.40 1.96
CA PHE A 64 -10.55 -4.42 2.99
C PHE A 64 -11.64 -5.49 2.93
N LYS A 65 -12.90 -5.12 2.67
CA LYS A 65 -14.01 -6.06 2.48
C LYS A 65 -13.74 -6.99 1.30
N MET A 66 -13.35 -6.45 0.15
CA MET A 66 -12.95 -7.22 -1.03
C MET A 66 -11.82 -8.21 -0.71
N GLY A 67 -10.77 -7.75 -0.01
CA GLY A 67 -9.65 -8.57 0.41
C GLY A 67 -10.07 -9.70 1.36
N ARG A 68 -10.92 -9.39 2.36
CA ARG A 68 -11.46 -10.39 3.32
C ARG A 68 -12.27 -11.46 2.62
N GLU A 69 -13.20 -11.07 1.74
CA GLU A 69 -14.07 -12.01 1.02
C GLU A 69 -13.26 -12.87 0.04
N THR A 70 -12.33 -12.28 -0.70
CA THR A 70 -11.49 -13.01 -1.67
C THR A 70 -10.54 -13.98 -0.97
N LEU A 71 -9.88 -13.58 0.12
CA LEU A 71 -8.92 -14.44 0.84
C LEU A 71 -9.60 -15.42 1.79
N ALA A 72 -10.93 -15.36 1.94
CA ALA A 72 -11.75 -16.36 2.60
C ALA A 72 -12.21 -17.49 1.66
N LEU A 73 -12.05 -17.35 0.33
CA LEU A 73 -12.37 -18.40 -0.63
C LEU A 73 -11.55 -19.68 -0.34
N PRO A 74 -12.07 -20.88 -0.68
CA PRO A 74 -11.33 -22.12 -0.58
C PRO A 74 -9.99 -22.05 -1.30
N PHE A 75 -8.96 -22.68 -0.75
CA PHE A 75 -7.60 -22.66 -1.30
C PHE A 75 -7.56 -23.02 -2.79
N GLU A 76 -8.25 -24.10 -3.17
CA GLU A 76 -8.33 -24.57 -4.56
C GLU A 76 -8.95 -23.53 -5.50
N GLU A 77 -9.92 -22.74 -5.01
CA GLU A 77 -10.51 -21.65 -5.80
C GLU A 77 -9.55 -20.48 -5.98
N LYS A 78 -8.77 -20.14 -4.94
CA LYS A 78 -7.77 -19.07 -5.01
C LYS A 78 -6.60 -19.46 -5.94
N MET A 79 -6.16 -20.72 -5.90
CA MET A 79 -5.03 -21.21 -6.69
C MET A 79 -5.26 -21.18 -8.21
N LYS A 80 -6.51 -21.19 -8.67
CA LYS A 80 -6.84 -20.95 -10.10
C LYS A 80 -6.32 -19.62 -10.62
N TYR A 81 -6.10 -18.65 -9.73
CA TYR A 81 -5.64 -17.30 -10.04
C TYR A 81 -4.20 -17.03 -9.60
N TRP A 82 -3.42 -18.08 -9.34
CA TRP A 82 -2.04 -17.97 -8.87
C TRP A 82 -1.20 -17.06 -9.77
N GLN A 83 -0.42 -16.16 -9.18
CA GLN A 83 0.40 -15.17 -9.89
C GLN A 83 1.49 -15.82 -10.77
N GLY A 84 1.89 -17.05 -10.45
CA GLY A 84 2.93 -17.77 -11.17
C GLY A 84 4.35 -17.36 -10.76
N ASN A 85 5.35 -17.90 -11.47
CA ASN A 85 6.78 -17.66 -11.24
C ASN A 85 7.47 -16.89 -12.39
N LYS A 86 6.68 -16.31 -13.31
CA LYS A 86 7.20 -15.62 -14.51
C LYS A 86 7.49 -14.12 -14.29
N GLY A 87 7.67 -13.70 -13.04
CA GLY A 87 8.02 -12.31 -12.70
C GLY A 87 6.86 -11.31 -12.60
N GLY A 88 5.61 -11.76 -12.79
CA GLY A 88 4.42 -10.93 -12.53
C GLY A 88 3.93 -11.08 -11.09
N SER A 89 3.48 -9.99 -10.48
CA SER A 89 2.92 -9.96 -9.12
C SER A 89 1.39 -10.04 -9.09
N CYS A 90 0.70 -9.73 -10.19
CA CYS A 90 -0.76 -9.71 -10.21
C CYS A 90 -1.38 -11.11 -10.11
N GLY A 91 -2.46 -11.24 -9.34
CA GLY A 91 -3.12 -12.50 -9.02
C GLY A 91 -2.96 -12.90 -7.55
N TYR A 92 -3.28 -14.16 -7.26
CA TYR A 92 -3.20 -14.72 -5.91
C TYR A 92 -1.79 -15.24 -5.60
N LYS A 93 -1.34 -14.99 -4.37
CA LYS A 93 -0.12 -15.57 -3.81
C LYS A 93 -0.46 -16.31 -2.52
N ALA A 94 -0.12 -17.59 -2.50
CA ALA A 94 -0.28 -18.45 -1.34
C ALA A 94 0.71 -18.09 -0.22
N ALA A 95 0.32 -18.36 1.02
CA ALA A 95 1.26 -18.37 2.14
C ALA A 95 2.33 -19.46 1.90
N GLY A 96 3.54 -19.18 2.37
CA GLY A 96 4.67 -20.09 2.24
C GLY A 96 5.41 -20.00 0.90
N ALA A 97 4.98 -19.12 0.00
CA ALA A 97 5.52 -19.06 -1.36
C ALA A 97 6.84 -18.27 -1.48
N THR A 98 7.21 -17.49 -0.46
CA THR A 98 8.46 -16.71 -0.44
C THR A 98 9.27 -17.04 0.80
N TYR A 99 10.58 -17.16 0.66
CA TYR A 99 11.50 -17.21 1.79
C TYR A 99 11.66 -15.82 2.44
N VAL A 100 11.62 -15.74 3.78
CA VAL A 100 11.66 -14.47 4.53
C VAL A 100 12.96 -14.26 5.31
N ASP A 101 13.78 -15.30 5.46
CA ASP A 101 15.07 -15.25 6.13
C ASP A 101 16.09 -16.21 5.48
N ALA A 102 17.36 -16.07 5.87
CA ALA A 102 18.45 -16.92 5.38
C ALA A 102 18.35 -18.37 5.90
N ASP A 103 17.53 -18.59 6.93
CA ASP A 103 17.30 -19.90 7.54
C ASP A 103 16.26 -20.73 6.77
N GLY A 104 15.64 -20.15 5.75
CA GLY A 104 14.70 -20.84 4.85
C GLY A 104 13.25 -20.85 5.36
N SER A 105 12.91 -20.02 6.36
CA SER A 105 11.53 -19.80 6.76
C SER A 105 10.75 -19.20 5.60
N THR A 106 9.51 -19.62 5.44
CA THR A 106 8.62 -19.07 4.42
C THR A 106 7.61 -18.11 5.04
N ASP A 107 7.16 -17.12 4.27
CA ASP A 107 6.17 -16.17 4.74
C ASP A 107 4.85 -16.85 5.12
N ILE A 108 4.10 -16.25 6.03
CA ILE A 108 2.76 -16.74 6.41
C ILE A 108 1.64 -15.93 5.73
N SER A 109 2.01 -15.00 4.85
CA SER A 109 1.10 -14.02 4.28
C SER A 109 0.45 -14.51 2.98
N GLU A 110 -0.84 -14.26 2.83
CA GLU A 110 -1.55 -14.45 1.56
C GLU A 110 -1.83 -13.08 0.92
N PHE A 111 -1.66 -12.99 -0.40
CA PHE A 111 -1.96 -11.76 -1.15
C PHE A 111 -2.98 -12.00 -2.25
N ILE A 112 -3.76 -10.96 -2.54
CA ILE A 112 -4.41 -10.77 -3.83
C ILE A 112 -3.98 -9.41 -4.38
N ASN A 113 -3.34 -9.44 -5.55
CA ASN A 113 -2.84 -8.26 -6.25
C ASN A 113 -3.68 -8.02 -7.50
N VAL A 114 -4.18 -6.80 -7.69
CA VAL A 114 -4.97 -6.40 -8.87
C VAL A 114 -4.20 -5.34 -9.64
N SER A 115 -3.91 -5.63 -10.92
CA SER A 115 -3.21 -4.72 -11.81
C SER A 115 -3.98 -3.41 -12.04
N LYS A 116 -3.26 -2.28 -12.03
CA LYS A 116 -3.80 -0.98 -12.47
C LYS A 116 -4.39 -1.09 -13.88
N ASP A 117 -3.68 -1.77 -14.79
CA ASP A 117 -4.06 -1.86 -16.19
C ASP A 117 -5.37 -2.65 -16.35
N ASP A 118 -5.54 -3.76 -15.62
CA ASP A 118 -6.78 -4.53 -15.66
C ASP A 118 -7.96 -3.76 -15.05
N ALA A 119 -7.75 -3.09 -13.92
CA ALA A 119 -8.80 -2.29 -13.29
C ALA A 119 -9.27 -1.14 -14.21
N MET A 120 -8.34 -0.49 -14.92
CA MET A 120 -8.64 0.59 -15.87
C MET A 120 -9.29 0.08 -17.17
N ALA A 121 -8.94 -1.12 -17.63
CA ALA A 121 -9.49 -1.73 -18.84
C ALA A 121 -10.82 -2.47 -18.64
N TYR A 122 -11.21 -2.73 -17.38
CA TYR A 122 -12.40 -3.52 -17.05
C TYR A 122 -13.66 -3.02 -17.77
N PRO A 123 -14.47 -3.91 -18.38
CA PRO A 123 -14.47 -5.37 -18.26
C PRO A 123 -13.51 -6.11 -19.19
N SER A 124 -12.70 -5.41 -19.98
CA SER A 124 -11.67 -6.05 -20.82
C SER A 124 -10.49 -6.52 -19.98
N ILE A 125 -9.83 -7.60 -20.42
CA ILE A 125 -8.64 -8.15 -19.75
C ILE A 125 -7.39 -7.54 -20.39
N ALA A 126 -6.60 -6.80 -19.62
CA ALA A 126 -5.33 -6.24 -20.09
C ALA A 126 -4.16 -7.19 -19.85
N GLN A 127 -4.15 -7.87 -18.71
CA GLN A 127 -3.10 -8.77 -18.24
C GLN A 127 -3.67 -10.09 -17.69
N ARG A 128 -4.64 -10.05 -16.77
CA ARG A 128 -5.09 -11.25 -16.03
C ARG A 128 -6.59 -11.30 -15.74
N VAL A 129 -7.06 -12.51 -15.47
CA VAL A 129 -8.38 -12.78 -14.88
C VAL A 129 -8.26 -12.89 -13.36
N TYR A 130 -9.34 -12.56 -12.65
CA TYR A 130 -9.38 -12.51 -11.19
C TYR A 130 -10.53 -13.35 -10.62
N PRO A 131 -10.47 -13.73 -9.31
CA PRO A 131 -11.57 -14.38 -8.62
C PRO A 131 -12.91 -13.63 -8.79
N PRO A 132 -14.06 -14.34 -8.78
CA PRO A 132 -15.37 -13.70 -8.91
C PRO A 132 -15.60 -12.56 -7.91
N THR A 133 -15.14 -12.73 -6.66
CA THR A 133 -15.21 -11.71 -5.60
C THR A 133 -14.42 -10.45 -5.96
N VAL A 134 -13.27 -10.56 -6.64
CA VAL A 134 -12.53 -9.38 -7.13
C VAL A 134 -13.33 -8.67 -8.22
N ASN A 135 -13.91 -9.43 -9.15
CA ASN A 135 -14.68 -8.87 -10.26
C ASN A 135 -15.95 -8.16 -9.77
N GLU A 136 -16.62 -8.67 -8.73
CA GLU A 136 -17.78 -8.04 -8.10
C GLU A 136 -17.46 -6.65 -7.56
N PHE A 137 -16.28 -6.46 -6.96
CA PHE A 137 -15.83 -5.19 -6.41
C PHE A 137 -15.10 -4.31 -7.44
N MET A 138 -14.85 -4.80 -8.65
CA MET A 138 -13.99 -4.11 -9.61
C MET A 138 -14.53 -2.73 -9.98
N THR A 139 -15.81 -2.65 -10.34
CA THR A 139 -16.43 -1.39 -10.80
C THR A 139 -16.74 -0.44 -9.65
N GLY A 140 -17.20 -0.97 -8.50
CA GLY A 140 -17.66 -0.16 -7.37
C GLY A 140 -16.57 0.24 -6.38
N THR A 141 -15.39 -0.38 -6.44
CA THR A 141 -14.35 -0.19 -5.42
C THR A 141 -12.95 -0.14 -6.02
N ILE A 142 -12.50 -1.21 -6.68
CA ILE A 142 -11.08 -1.34 -7.05
C ILE A 142 -10.70 -0.30 -8.10
N ARG A 143 -11.49 -0.16 -9.17
CA ARG A 143 -11.22 0.81 -10.23
C ARG A 143 -11.30 2.25 -9.72
N PRO A 144 -12.37 2.68 -9.00
CA PRO A 144 -12.39 4.00 -8.37
C PRO A 144 -11.21 4.26 -7.45
N PHE A 145 -10.87 3.31 -6.57
CA PHE A 145 -9.71 3.43 -5.67
C PHE A 145 -8.42 3.67 -6.44
N ILE A 146 -8.13 2.84 -7.45
CA ILE A 146 -6.91 2.98 -8.27
C ILE A 146 -6.92 4.31 -9.04
N GLN A 147 -8.06 4.72 -9.59
CA GLN A 147 -8.19 6.02 -10.27
C GLN A 147 -7.87 7.17 -9.33
N THR A 148 -8.41 7.13 -8.11
CA THR A 148 -8.14 8.13 -7.08
C THR A 148 -6.68 8.13 -6.69
N CYS A 149 -6.08 6.99 -6.36
CA CYS A 149 -4.65 6.91 -6.04
C CYS A 149 -3.75 7.43 -7.17
N VAL A 150 -4.09 7.18 -8.45
CA VAL A 150 -3.33 7.73 -9.59
C VAL A 150 -3.45 9.24 -9.66
N ALA A 151 -4.64 9.81 -9.42
CA ALA A 151 -4.85 11.25 -9.39
C ALA A 151 -4.10 11.92 -8.23
N GLU A 152 -4.14 11.32 -7.04
CA GLU A 152 -3.43 11.83 -5.87
C GLU A 152 -1.91 11.73 -6.04
N ASN A 153 -1.42 10.62 -6.60
CA ASN A 153 -0.02 10.46 -6.95
C ASN A 153 0.48 11.58 -7.87
N ARG A 154 -0.35 12.06 -8.81
CA ARG A 154 0.03 13.15 -9.71
C ARG A 154 0.38 14.42 -8.92
N VAL A 155 -0.41 14.75 -7.91
CA VAL A 155 -0.17 15.92 -7.03
C VAL A 155 1.15 15.76 -6.28
N LEU A 156 1.40 14.58 -5.71
CA LEU A 156 2.66 14.30 -5.01
C LEU A 156 3.87 14.41 -5.94
N LEU A 157 3.77 13.82 -7.13
CA LEU A 157 4.82 13.86 -8.15
C LEU A 157 5.07 15.28 -8.66
N ASP A 158 4.05 16.12 -8.81
CA ASP A 158 4.20 17.51 -9.21
C ASP A 158 4.97 18.31 -8.14
N VAL A 159 4.68 18.10 -6.85
CA VAL A 159 5.46 18.71 -5.76
C VAL A 159 6.92 18.27 -5.80
N PHE A 160 7.20 16.97 -5.99
CA PHE A 160 8.57 16.49 -6.11
C PHE A 160 9.26 17.02 -7.36
N ASN A 161 8.54 17.13 -8.47
CA ASN A 161 9.07 17.67 -9.72
C ASN A 161 9.58 19.11 -9.51
N ASP A 162 8.78 19.93 -8.84
CA ASP A 162 9.10 21.33 -8.56
C ASP A 162 10.24 21.46 -7.54
N LYS A 163 10.21 20.69 -6.44
CA LYS A 163 11.27 20.70 -5.41
C LYS A 163 12.63 20.20 -5.95
N LEU A 164 12.62 19.29 -6.91
CA LEU A 164 13.83 18.82 -7.59
C LEU A 164 14.30 19.78 -8.70
N GLY A 165 13.55 20.84 -9.00
CA GLY A 165 13.89 21.80 -10.06
C GLY A 165 13.84 21.18 -11.46
N LEU A 166 13.01 20.15 -11.67
CA LEU A 166 12.88 19.48 -12.95
C LEU A 166 11.99 20.29 -13.90
N PRO A 167 12.15 20.14 -15.23
CA PRO A 167 11.19 20.68 -16.18
C PRO A 167 9.77 20.23 -15.84
N LYS A 168 8.79 21.13 -16.00
CA LYS A 168 7.38 20.85 -15.67
C LYS A 168 6.90 19.55 -16.32
N GLY A 169 6.34 18.65 -15.52
CA GLY A 169 5.76 17.39 -15.98
C GLY A 169 6.75 16.24 -16.13
N THR A 170 8.05 16.42 -15.85
CA THR A 170 9.07 15.37 -16.06
C THR A 170 8.73 14.06 -15.34
N LEU A 171 8.49 14.11 -14.02
CA LEU A 171 8.13 12.91 -13.26
C LEU A 171 6.77 12.36 -13.68
N ALA A 172 5.89 13.26 -14.03
CA ALA A 172 4.52 13.01 -14.37
C ALA A 172 4.39 12.24 -15.71
N ASP A 173 5.27 12.53 -16.68
CA ASP A 173 5.34 11.86 -17.98
C ASP A 173 5.95 10.45 -17.89
N LEU A 174 6.79 10.20 -16.88
CA LEU A 174 7.27 8.85 -16.55
C LEU A 174 6.16 7.96 -15.98
N HIS A 175 5.06 8.56 -15.52
CA HIS A 175 3.88 7.90 -14.97
C HIS A 175 2.66 8.05 -15.88
N ASP A 176 2.86 8.06 -17.20
CA ASP A 176 1.79 8.09 -18.20
C ASP A 176 0.79 6.95 -17.97
N HIS A 177 -0.43 7.31 -17.56
CA HIS A 177 -1.49 6.38 -17.23
C HIS A 177 -2.01 5.58 -18.43
N THR A 178 -1.76 6.04 -19.66
CA THR A 178 -2.15 5.36 -20.89
C THR A 178 -1.21 4.21 -21.25
N LYS A 179 -0.02 4.17 -20.65
CA LYS A 179 0.97 3.11 -20.83
C LYS A 179 0.79 2.03 -19.77
N ARG A 180 1.05 0.79 -20.21
CA ARG A 180 1.10 -0.37 -19.30
C ARG A 180 2.20 -0.19 -18.27
N CYS A 181 1.92 -0.55 -17.03
CA CYS A 181 2.92 -0.55 -15.96
C CYS A 181 2.70 -1.72 -14.99
N LEU A 182 3.59 -1.81 -14.00
CA LEU A 182 3.54 -2.84 -12.95
C LEU A 182 2.82 -2.33 -11.68
N SER A 183 2.14 -1.18 -11.75
CA SER A 183 1.37 -0.67 -10.62
C SER A 183 0.19 -1.59 -10.32
N GLU A 184 -0.03 -1.84 -9.04
CA GLU A 184 -1.07 -2.74 -8.56
C GLU A 184 -1.62 -2.27 -7.22
N SER A 185 -2.85 -2.69 -6.91
CA SER A 185 -3.34 -2.70 -5.54
C SER A 185 -3.10 -4.08 -4.93
N ARG A 186 -2.81 -4.13 -3.63
CA ARG A 186 -2.50 -5.37 -2.90
C ARG A 186 -3.31 -5.44 -1.61
N CYS A 187 -4.11 -6.49 -1.47
CA CYS A 187 -4.70 -6.84 -0.18
C CYS A 187 -3.88 -7.96 0.46
N ILE A 188 -3.49 -7.76 1.72
CA ILE A 188 -2.65 -8.69 2.48
C ILE A 188 -3.45 -9.28 3.63
N LYS A 189 -3.40 -10.59 3.76
CA LYS A 189 -3.86 -11.31 4.96
C LYS A 189 -2.66 -11.95 5.63
N VAL A 190 -2.43 -11.56 6.87
CA VAL A 190 -1.48 -12.22 7.76
C VAL A 190 -2.29 -12.91 8.85
N PRO A 191 -2.20 -14.24 9.01
CA PRO A 191 -2.84 -14.93 10.12
C PRO A 191 -2.20 -14.51 11.44
N ALA A 192 -2.92 -14.69 12.55
CA ALA A 192 -2.33 -14.50 13.87
C ALA A 192 -1.08 -15.38 14.00
N ALA A 193 0.05 -14.76 14.34
CA ALA A 193 1.30 -15.49 14.50
C ALA A 193 1.12 -16.57 15.60
N PRO A 194 1.52 -17.84 15.35
CA PRO A 194 1.87 -18.75 16.43
C PRO A 194 2.85 -18.05 17.38
N LYS A 195 2.86 -18.40 18.66
CA LYS A 195 3.66 -17.74 19.72
C LYS A 195 5.15 -17.56 19.38
N ASP A 196 5.67 -18.28 18.39
CA ASP A 196 7.08 -18.32 18.00
C ASP A 196 7.39 -17.74 16.61
N THR A 197 6.41 -17.26 15.82
CA THR A 197 6.66 -16.69 14.49
C THR A 197 7.00 -15.20 14.57
N LYS A 198 8.25 -14.83 14.26
CA LYS A 198 8.77 -13.47 14.43
C LYS A 198 8.62 -12.56 13.20
N ILE A 199 8.42 -13.11 11.99
CA ILE A 199 8.43 -12.34 10.74
C ILE A 199 7.30 -12.80 9.82
N ALA A 200 6.35 -11.91 9.53
CA ALA A 200 5.24 -12.18 8.61
C ALA A 200 5.56 -11.86 7.15
N LEU A 201 6.42 -10.86 6.95
CA LEU A 201 6.94 -10.41 5.66
C LEU A 201 8.38 -9.95 5.87
N GLY A 202 9.32 -10.50 5.12
CA GLY A 202 10.73 -10.17 5.25
C GLY A 202 11.00 -8.70 4.92
N ARG A 203 12.14 -8.18 5.40
CA ARG A 203 12.62 -6.84 5.03
C ARG A 203 12.71 -6.72 3.51
N HIS A 204 11.99 -5.76 2.96
CA HIS A 204 12.10 -5.39 1.56
C HIS A 204 11.85 -3.89 1.39
N THR A 205 12.20 -3.40 0.21
CA THR A 205 11.67 -2.15 -0.34
C THR A 205 10.67 -2.49 -1.41
N ASP A 206 9.58 -1.74 -1.47
CA ASP A 206 8.70 -1.79 -2.62
C ASP A 206 9.47 -1.42 -3.90
N VAL A 207 9.06 -2.04 -4.99
CA VAL A 207 9.54 -1.73 -6.33
C VAL A 207 8.49 -0.81 -6.96
N GLY A 208 8.75 0.49 -6.95
CA GLY A 208 7.82 1.50 -7.44
C GLY A 208 8.28 2.92 -7.10
N SER A 209 7.50 3.92 -7.50
CA SER A 209 7.82 5.32 -7.22
C SER A 209 7.15 5.85 -5.97
N ILE A 210 5.87 5.50 -5.74
CA ILE A 210 5.09 5.87 -4.55
C ILE A 210 4.21 4.69 -4.14
N SER A 211 4.20 4.37 -2.84
CA SER A 211 3.35 3.34 -2.25
C SER A 211 2.31 3.96 -1.31
N TYR A 212 1.04 3.59 -1.46
CA TYR A 212 -0.02 3.91 -0.50
C TYR A 212 -0.23 2.70 0.40
N LEU A 213 -0.03 2.87 1.71
CA LEU A 213 -0.19 1.80 2.68
C LEU A 213 -1.24 2.16 3.72
N THR A 214 -2.25 1.32 3.83
CA THR A 214 -3.30 1.43 4.85
C THR A 214 -3.27 0.21 5.76
N ASN A 215 -3.26 0.44 7.07
CA ASN A 215 -3.27 -0.62 8.07
C ASN A 215 -4.21 -0.23 9.23
N ARG A 216 -4.99 -1.20 9.73
CA ARG A 216 -5.93 -1.02 10.86
C ARG A 216 -5.51 -1.74 12.14
N LEU A 217 -4.71 -2.81 12.04
CA LEU A 217 -4.32 -3.69 13.16
C LEU A 217 -2.90 -3.43 13.69
N GLY A 218 -2.08 -2.68 12.95
CA GLY A 218 -0.68 -2.43 13.29
C GLY A 218 0.25 -3.54 12.79
N GLY A 219 1.46 -3.62 13.36
CA GLY A 219 2.49 -4.61 12.98
C GLY A 219 3.42 -4.19 11.85
N LEU A 220 3.21 -3.00 11.25
CA LEU A 220 4.18 -2.42 10.33
C LEU A 220 5.39 -1.88 11.10
N GLN A 221 6.59 -2.20 10.63
CA GLN A 221 7.82 -1.63 11.12
C GLN A 221 8.62 -1.02 9.97
N VAL A 222 9.31 0.07 10.26
CA VAL A 222 10.20 0.78 9.33
C VAL A 222 11.60 0.87 9.93
N GLN A 223 12.61 0.85 9.05
CA GLN A 223 14.00 1.03 9.42
C GLN A 223 14.48 2.37 8.85
N LEU A 224 14.91 3.27 9.72
CA LEU A 224 15.39 4.59 9.33
C LEU A 224 16.89 4.58 8.98
N PRO A 225 17.33 5.39 7.99
CA PRO A 225 18.74 5.65 7.75
C PRO A 225 19.42 6.20 9.00
N GLY A 226 20.65 5.77 9.25
CA GLY A 226 21.48 6.30 10.33
C GLY A 226 21.20 5.75 11.74
N ASN A 227 20.09 5.04 11.98
CA ASN A 227 19.75 4.49 13.30
C ASN A 227 20.38 3.10 13.58
N GLY A 228 21.56 2.81 13.03
CA GLY A 228 22.27 1.55 13.31
C GLY A 228 21.52 0.25 12.95
N GLY A 229 20.43 0.33 12.18
CA GLY A 229 19.60 -0.82 11.81
C GLY A 229 18.41 -1.09 12.73
N GLU A 230 18.08 -0.20 13.66
CA GLU A 230 16.91 -0.34 14.52
C GLU A 230 15.58 -0.25 13.76
N TRP A 231 14.62 -1.09 14.17
CA TRP A 231 13.26 -1.13 13.63
C TRP A 231 12.31 -0.39 14.56
N LYS A 232 11.46 0.47 13.98
CA LYS A 232 10.43 1.22 14.72
C LYS A 232 9.05 0.89 14.19
N TYR A 233 8.07 0.78 15.07
CA TYR A 233 6.69 0.52 14.71
C TYR A 233 6.01 1.77 14.15
N VAL A 234 5.16 1.57 13.15
CA VAL A 234 4.25 2.61 12.66
C VAL A 234 2.88 2.38 13.31
N LYS A 235 2.41 3.41 14.02
CA LYS A 235 1.09 3.37 14.64
C LYS A 235 0.01 3.50 13.58
N ALA A 236 -0.94 2.57 13.56
CA ALA A 236 -2.14 2.70 12.73
C ALA A 236 -2.97 3.89 13.21
N SER A 237 -3.15 4.90 12.37
CA SER A 237 -4.11 5.98 12.58
C SER A 237 -5.48 5.54 12.08
N VAL A 238 -6.50 5.63 12.94
CA VAL A 238 -7.90 5.52 12.50
C VAL A 238 -8.28 6.90 12.00
N SER A 239 -8.48 7.07 10.69
CA SER A 239 -9.14 8.25 10.17
C SER A 239 -10.57 8.25 10.75
N THR A 240 -10.86 9.24 11.59
CA THR A 240 -12.25 9.52 11.96
C THR A 240 -12.97 10.00 10.71
N PRO A 241 -14.07 9.35 10.28
CA PRO A 241 -14.83 9.82 9.14
C PRO A 241 -15.27 11.26 9.39
N HIS A 242 -15.20 12.08 8.35
CA HIS A 242 -15.51 13.50 8.41
C HIS A 242 -16.95 13.70 8.91
N SER A 243 -17.11 14.52 9.95
CA SER A 243 -18.40 15.06 10.39
C SER A 243 -18.84 16.22 9.53
#